data_AF-A0A4U3B9C6-F1
#
_entry.id   AF-A0A4U3B9C6-F1
#
_cell.length_a   1.000
_cell.length_b   1.000
_cell.length_c   1.000
_cell.angle_alpha   90.00
_cell.angle_beta   90.00
_cell.angle_gamma   90.00
#
_symmetry.space_group_name_H-M   'P 1'
#
loop_
_entity.id
_entity.type
_entity.pdbx_description
1 polymer ?
#
loop_
_entity_poly.entity_id
_entity_poly.type
_entity_poly.pdbx_seq_one_letter_code
_entity_poly.pdbx_strand_id
1 'polypeptide(L)' 'MKPIQVEREIFRYEQGAFKHIEDSIVTEFPVTIKMNGQEFVTMVSTPEYIEDMVIGF' A
#
# COMPACT_ATOMS: atom_id res chain seq x y z
N MET A 1 14.15 -1.90 -0.65
CA MET A 1 12.68 -2.01 -0.73
C MET A 1 12.07 -0.72 -0.21
N LYS A 2 10.90 -0.31 -0.70
CA LYS A 2 10.16 0.83 -0.10
C LYS A 2 9.70 0.42 1.30
N PRO A 3 9.61 1.34 2.28
CA PRO A 3 9.09 1.02 3.59
C PRO A 3 7.61 0.60 3.47
N ILE A 4 7.20 -0.43 4.22
CA ILE A 4 5.82 -0.96 4.21
C ILE A 4 4.80 0.01 4.83
N GLN A 5 5.27 0.98 5.63
CA GLN A 5 4.46 2.02 6.26
C GLN A 5 5.28 3.31 6.39
N VAL A 6 4.58 4.44 6.50
CA VAL A 6 5.16 5.77 6.70
C VAL A 6 4.34 6.53 7.73
N GLU A 7 5.01 7.27 8.61
CA GLU A 7 4.34 8.19 9.52
C GLU A 7 3.90 9.45 8.77
N ARG A 8 2.70 9.94 9.09
CA ARG A 8 2.11 11.15 8.52
C ARG A 8 1.37 11.93 9.60
N GLU A 9 1.57 13.24 9.60
CA GLU A 9 0.68 14.15 10.32
C GLU A 9 -0.68 14.22 9.62
N ILE A 10 -1.75 13.99 10.37
CA ILE A 10 -3.13 14.04 9.89
C ILE A 10 -4.01 14.84 10.85
N PHE A 11 -5.14 15.30 10.33
CA PHE A 11 -6.24 15.83 11.14
C PHE A 11 -7.32 14.76 11.31
N ARG A 12 -7.57 14.36 12.54
CA ARG A 12 -8.65 13.43 12.90
C ARG A 12 -9.74 14.19 13.64
N TYR A 13 -10.98 14.13 13.15
CA TYR A 13 -12.13 14.64 13.89
C TYR A 13 -12.72 13.53 14.75
N GLU A 14 -12.67 13.68 16.07
CA GLU A 14 -13.25 12.73 17.01
C GLU A 14 -13.78 13.46 18.24
N GLN A 15 -14.90 12.96 18.79
CA GLN A 15 -15.54 13.53 19.99
C GLN A 15 -15.86 15.04 19.90
N GLY A 16 -16.24 15.52 18.72
CA GLY A 16 -16.62 16.92 18.54
C GLY A 16 -15.46 17.89 18.24
N ALA A 17 -14.21 17.41 18.20
CA ALA A 17 -13.03 18.24 18.00
C ALA A 17 -12.08 17.69 16.93
N PHE A 18 -11.37 18.58 16.24
CA PHE A 18 -10.24 18.21 15.39
C PHE A 18 -8.99 18.03 16.25
N LYS A 19 -8.28 16.92 16.06
CA LYS A 19 -6.99 16.62 16.66
C LYS A 19 -5.95 16.50 15.57
N HIS A 20 -4.79 17.11 15.80
CA HIS A 20 -3.61 16.91 14.98
C HIS A 20 -2.80 15.77 15.58
N ILE A 21 -2.58 14.71 14.82
CA ILE A 21 -1.91 13.49 15.30
C ILE A 21 -0.94 12.96 14.25
N GLU A 22 0.08 12.24 14.70
CA GLU A 22 0.92 11.40 13.84
C GLU A 22 0.28 10.01 13.75
N ASP A 23 0.19 9.47 12.53
CA ASP A 23 -0.42 8.17 12.26
C ASP A 23 0.41 7.37 11.26
N SER A 24 0.34 6.05 11.40
CA SER A 24 1.08 5.12 10.56
C SER A 24 0.25 4.71 9.35
N ILE A 25 0.71 5.06 8.16
CA ILE A 25 0.00 4.85 6.90
C ILE A 25 0.71 3.78 6.08
N VAL A 26 -0.01 2.75 5.66
CA VAL A 26 0.55 1.67 4.82
C VAL A 26 0.98 2.19 3.44
N THR A 27 2.10 1.68 2.95
CA THR A 27 2.57 1.95 1.59
C THR A 27 1.98 0.92 0.64
N GLU A 28 1.24 1.38 -0.35
CA GLU A 28 0.73 0.55 -1.43
C GLU A 28 1.17 1.09 -2.79
N PHE A 29 1.29 0.21 -3.77
CA PHE A 29 1.66 0.58 -5.14
C PHE A 29 1.04 -0.40 -6.15
N PRO A 30 0.83 0.05 -7.39
CA PRO A 30 0.34 -0.83 -8.44
C PRO A 30 1.41 -1.85 -8.83
N VAL A 31 1.04 -3.12 -8.83
CA VAL A 31 1.82 -4.25 -9.33
C VAL A 31 1.12 -4.81 -10.55
N THR A 32 1.84 -4.83 -11.68
CA THR A 32 1.34 -5.41 -12.92
C THR A 32 2.04 -6.73 -13.19
N ILE A 33 1.25 -7.81 -13.26
CA ILE A 33 1.73 -9.14 -13.62
C ILE A 33 1.70 -9.26 -15.15
N LYS A 34 2.83 -9.65 -15.74
CA LYS A 34 2.96 -9.91 -17.18
C LYS A 34 3.26 -11.38 -17.42
N MET A 35 2.44 -12.03 -18.24
CA MET A 35 2.66 -13.41 -18.68
C MET A 35 3.08 -13.40 -20.13
N ASN A 36 4.25 -13.96 -20.44
CA ASN A 36 4.82 -13.97 -21.79
C ASN A 36 4.87 -12.57 -22.44
N GLY A 37 5.13 -11.54 -21.64
CA GLY A 37 5.19 -10.14 -22.10
C GLY A 37 3.84 -9.42 -22.25
N GLN A 38 2.72 -10.12 -22.11
CA GLN A 38 1.38 -9.54 -22.13
C GLN A 38 0.90 -9.23 -20.72
N GLU A 39 0.25 -8.08 -20.54
CA GLU A 39 -0.38 -7.72 -19.26
C GLU A 39 -1.53 -8.67 -18.94
N PHE A 40 -1.51 -9.20 -17.72
CA PHE A 40 -2.51 -10.14 -17.24
C PHE A 40 -3.42 -9.47 -16.20
N VAL A 41 -2.84 -8.87 -15.17
CA VAL A 41 -3.57 -8.14 -14.12
C VAL A 41 -2.74 -6.98 -13.58
N THR A 42 -3.41 -5.92 -13.12
CA THR A 42 -2.80 -4.89 -12.27
C THR A 42 -3.60 -4.81 -10.97
N MET A 43 -2.91 -4.86 -9.84
CA MET A 43 -3.50 -4.76 -8.51
C MET A 43 -2.70 -3.81 -7.62
N VAL A 44 -3.35 -3.29 -6.59
CA VAL A 44 -2.69 -2.51 -5.55
C VAL A 44 -2.20 -3.48 -4.47
N SER A 45 -0.92 -3.40 -4.10
CA SER A 45 -0.31 -4.29 -3.12
C SER A 45 0.77 -3.60 -2.28
N THR A 46 1.02 -4.11 -1.08
CA THR A 46 2.15 -3.73 -0.21
C THR A 46 3.48 -4.17 -0.84
N PRO A 47 4.58 -3.39 -0.76
CA PRO A 47 5.87 -3.70 -1.40
C PRO A 47 6.67 -4.81 -0.71
N GLU A 48 5.99 -5.90 -0.38
CA GLU A 48 6.51 -7.03 0.37
C GLU A 48 5.94 -8.33 -0.20
N TYR A 49 6.74 -9.41 -0.18
CA TYR A 49 6.34 -10.74 -0.65
C TYR A 49 5.70 -10.79 -2.06
N ILE A 50 6.11 -9.89 -2.96
CA ILE A 50 5.52 -9.77 -4.31
C ILE A 50 5.71 -11.06 -5.12
N GLU A 51 6.83 -11.76 -4.98
CA GLU A 51 7.08 -13.01 -5.70
C GLU A 51 6.07 -14.10 -5.29
N ASP A 52 5.91 -14.31 -3.98
CA ASP A 52 4.93 -15.27 -3.44
C ASP A 52 3.50 -14.91 -3.85
N MET A 53 3.17 -13.61 -3.84
CA MET A 53 1.88 -13.10 -4.32
C MET A 53 1.68 -13.41 -5.81
N VAL A 54 2.68 -13.20 -6.66
CA VAL A 54 2.60 -13.49 -8.10
C VAL A 54 2.48 -14.99 -8.38
N ILE A 55 3.11 -15.84 -7.56
CA ILE A 55 2.99 -17.30 -7.67
C ILE A 55 1.61 -17.78 -7.23
N GLY A 56 1.02 -17.15 -6.20
CA GLY A 56 -0.28 -17.53 -5.65
C GLY A 56 -1.49 -16.98 -6.42
N PHE A 57 -1.32 -15.92 -7.21
CA PHE A 57 -2.35 -15.33 -8.06
C PHE A 57 -2.52 -16.12 -9.37
#